data_AF-T1DCH1-F1
#
_entry.id   AF-T1DCH1-F1
#
_cell.length_a   1.000
_cell.length_b   1.000
_cell.length_c   1.000
_cell.angle_alpha   90.00
_cell.angle_beta   90.00
_cell.angle_gamma   90.00
#
_symmetry.space_group_name_H-M   'P 1'
#
loop_
_entity.id
_entity.type
_entity.pdbx_description
1 polymer ?
#
loop_
_entity_poly.entity_id
_entity_poly.type
_entity_poly.pdbx_seq_one_letter_code
_entity_poly.pdbx_strand_id
1 'polypeptide(L)'
;AAGGRGVSGYPNRAESEHDIVENSHASTGLSWGLGLAQARRRRGQPGRVVVVVGDGSLTGGMAYEALNNIGALRPDMVIVLNDNGRSYAPTVGGMANHLARIRLSPRYEAAKVGIGDFLSSLPAVGEPAHEMARRLKTGVKQLVSPHVFFEDLGIKYSGPYNGHDQRQLEVALNLAKGLPGPVVVHVVTDKGHGFSPAEDDEIDKFHGVGAFDISTGKVHGGSVSYTDVFEDVLLALAEEDPKVVAITAAMASSTGLLKFAARFPDRFYDVGIAEQHAVTFAAGLATGGLHPVVCIYSTFLQRAFDQVIYDVGLHRLPVTFVLDRAGVTGPDGSSHHGMFDLSYLRLVPNMVVATPRDSGELGRLVATALAHPGPFSIRYPRGSAGDKVIDLRPL
;
A
#
# COMPACT_ATOMS: atom_id res chain seq x y z
N ALA A 1 17.16 5.97 21.25
CA ALA A 1 17.55 5.46 19.92
C ALA A 1 18.10 4.05 20.10
N ALA A 2 17.43 3.04 19.56
CA ALA A 2 17.88 1.66 19.73
C ALA A 2 19.13 1.39 18.86
N GLY A 3 20.31 1.44 19.49
CA GLY A 3 21.43 0.51 19.28
C GLY A 3 22.19 0.42 17.94
N GLY A 4 21.68 0.91 16.82
CA GLY A 4 22.38 0.88 15.53
C GLY A 4 23.01 2.23 15.21
N ARG A 5 24.32 2.27 14.87
CA ARG A 5 24.97 3.49 14.33
C ARG A 5 24.70 3.70 12.82
N GLY A 6 23.63 3.09 12.30
CA GLY A 6 23.25 3.16 10.88
C GLY A 6 22.15 4.20 10.64
N VAL A 7 21.91 4.49 9.36
CA VAL A 7 20.78 5.33 8.93
C VAL A 7 19.47 4.55 8.98
N SER A 8 18.36 5.26 9.14
CA SER A 8 17.02 4.73 9.07
C SER A 8 16.68 4.25 7.64
N GLY A 9 15.89 3.19 7.52
CA GLY A 9 15.34 2.74 6.23
C GLY A 9 14.22 3.65 5.68
N TYR A 10 13.77 4.62 6.48
CA TYR A 10 12.72 5.60 6.15
C TYR A 10 13.18 7.01 6.53
N PRO A 11 12.57 8.08 5.97
CA PRO A 11 13.01 9.44 6.24
C PRO A 11 13.05 9.77 7.73
N ASN A 12 14.12 10.42 8.16
CA ASN A 12 14.40 10.79 9.55
C ASN A 12 14.99 12.20 9.61
N ARG A 13 14.29 13.15 10.24
CA ARG A 13 14.71 14.56 10.31
C ARG A 13 15.96 14.77 11.14
N ALA A 14 16.26 13.83 12.04
CA ALA A 14 17.52 13.86 12.78
C ALA A 14 18.72 13.44 11.91
N GLU A 15 18.47 12.74 10.79
CA GLU A 15 19.51 12.28 9.86
C GLU A 15 19.73 13.23 8.69
N SER A 16 18.68 13.91 8.22
CA SER A 16 18.76 14.80 7.05
C SER A 16 17.72 15.92 7.06
N GLU A 17 18.11 17.13 6.63
CA GLU A 17 17.17 18.23 6.40
C GLU A 17 16.23 17.99 5.19
N HIS A 18 16.60 17.05 4.32
CA HIS A 18 15.80 16.67 3.15
C HIS A 18 14.63 15.73 3.51
N ASP A 19 14.66 15.14 4.71
CA ASP A 19 13.63 14.23 5.17
C ASP A 19 12.51 15.02 5.83
N ILE A 20 11.38 15.19 5.16
CA ILE A 20 10.31 16.08 5.66
C ILE A 20 9.34 15.34 6.60
N VAL A 21 9.06 14.07 6.31
CA VAL A 21 8.01 13.27 6.97
C VAL A 21 8.62 12.03 7.64
N GLU A 22 8.57 11.97 8.97
CA GLU A 22 9.19 10.90 9.78
C GLU A 22 8.26 9.70 10.01
N ASN A 23 7.62 9.19 8.96
CA ASN A 23 6.93 7.90 9.03
C ASN A 23 6.87 7.22 7.66
N SER A 24 6.63 5.91 7.70
CA SER A 24 6.52 5.04 6.54
C SER A 24 5.09 4.62 6.22
N HIS A 25 4.10 5.03 7.03
CA HIS A 25 2.72 4.61 6.83
C HIS A 25 2.21 5.23 5.52
N ALA A 26 1.71 4.37 4.65
CA ALA A 26 1.32 4.74 3.30
C ALA A 26 0.15 5.75 3.28
N SER A 27 -0.06 6.36 2.11
CA SER A 27 -1.17 7.28 1.81
C SER A 27 -1.15 8.65 2.52
N THR A 28 -0.17 8.94 3.39
CA THR A 28 -0.09 10.24 4.09
C THR A 28 0.53 11.36 3.26
N GLY A 29 1.33 11.02 2.24
CA GLY A 29 2.16 11.97 1.50
C GLY A 29 1.37 13.10 0.84
N LEU A 30 0.18 12.81 0.31
CA LEU A 30 -0.68 13.82 -0.31
C LEU A 30 -1.23 14.82 0.70
N SER A 31 -1.65 14.37 1.90
CA SER A 31 -2.10 15.25 2.99
C SER A 31 -0.97 16.15 3.49
N TRP A 32 0.23 15.58 3.70
CA TRP A 32 1.42 16.36 4.03
C TRP A 32 1.74 17.39 2.95
N GLY A 33 1.74 16.96 1.69
CA GLY A 33 2.04 17.82 0.56
C GLY A 33 1.06 18.99 0.42
N LEU A 34 -0.24 18.72 0.59
CA LEU A 34 -1.28 19.74 0.60
C LEU A 34 -1.06 20.73 1.74
N GLY A 35 -0.84 20.26 2.98
CA GLY A 35 -0.58 21.11 4.14
C GLY A 35 0.63 22.04 3.93
N LEU A 36 1.73 21.50 3.41
CA LEU A 36 2.93 22.28 3.07
C LEU A 36 2.65 23.31 1.97
N ALA A 37 1.90 22.95 0.93
CA ALA A 37 1.57 23.88 -0.15
C ALA A 37 0.71 25.05 0.37
N GLN A 38 -0.24 24.77 1.26
CA GLN A 38 -1.04 25.80 1.93
C GLN A 38 -0.19 26.71 2.82
N ALA A 39 0.74 26.13 3.60
CA ALA A 39 1.65 26.89 4.45
C ALA A 39 2.55 27.82 3.63
N ARG A 40 3.13 27.35 2.51
CA ARG A 40 3.95 28.17 1.61
C ARG A 40 3.15 29.35 1.04
N ARG A 41 1.94 29.07 0.52
CA ARG A 41 1.04 30.10 -0.01
C ARG A 41 0.74 31.18 1.03
N ARG A 42 0.38 30.78 2.26
CA ARG A 42 0.07 31.70 3.37
C ARG A 42 1.26 32.56 3.79
N ARG A 43 2.48 32.03 3.68
CA ARG A 43 3.73 32.73 4.01
C ARG A 43 4.31 33.54 2.85
N GLY A 44 3.67 33.56 1.68
CA GLY A 44 4.21 34.20 0.48
C GLY A 44 5.51 33.55 -0.01
N GLN A 45 5.76 32.28 0.34
CA GLN A 45 6.98 31.58 -0.05
C GLN A 45 6.84 31.05 -1.48
N PRO A 46 7.78 31.37 -2.39
CA PRO A 46 7.72 30.86 -3.75
C PRO A 46 8.04 29.36 -3.80
N GLY A 47 7.75 28.75 -4.95
CA GLY A 47 8.03 27.34 -5.22
C GLY A 47 6.81 26.44 -5.12
N ARG A 48 7.04 25.13 -5.26
CA ARG A 48 6.01 24.09 -5.32
C ARG A 48 6.30 22.99 -4.32
N VAL A 49 5.26 22.26 -3.95
CA VAL A 49 5.42 21.00 -3.24
C VAL A 49 5.35 19.85 -4.24
N VAL A 50 6.28 18.91 -4.13
CA VAL A 50 6.30 17.68 -4.93
C VAL A 50 6.06 16.51 -4.01
N VAL A 51 5.13 15.63 -4.38
CA VAL A 51 4.85 14.38 -3.65
C VAL A 51 5.03 13.23 -4.62
N VAL A 52 5.89 12.26 -4.27
CA VAL A 52 5.99 10.98 -4.96
C VAL A 52 5.10 9.99 -4.21
N VAL A 53 4.18 9.35 -4.92
CA VAL A 53 3.20 8.42 -4.34
C VAL A 53 3.12 7.17 -5.21
N GLY A 54 3.14 5.99 -4.59
CA GLY A 54 2.96 4.72 -5.30
C GLY A 54 1.48 4.45 -5.62
N ASP A 55 1.22 3.66 -6.65
CA ASP A 55 -0.14 3.20 -7.00
C ASP A 55 -0.82 2.46 -5.83
N GLY A 56 -0.07 1.62 -5.11
CA GLY A 56 -0.55 0.96 -3.89
C GLY A 56 -0.98 1.96 -2.81
N SER A 57 -0.23 3.05 -2.61
CA SER A 57 -0.57 4.08 -1.61
C SER A 57 -1.80 4.89 -1.98
N LEU A 58 -2.16 4.99 -3.26
CA LEU A 58 -3.41 5.60 -3.70
C LEU A 58 -4.65 4.73 -3.39
N THR A 59 -4.48 3.48 -2.99
CA THR A 59 -5.62 2.65 -2.55
C THR A 59 -6.14 3.03 -1.16
N GLY A 60 -5.36 3.73 -0.34
CA GLY A 60 -5.76 4.10 1.01
C GLY A 60 -6.69 5.31 1.08
N GLY A 61 -7.67 5.26 1.99
CA GLY A 61 -8.72 6.27 2.14
C GLY A 61 -8.19 7.70 2.27
N MET A 62 -7.14 7.89 3.08
CA MET A 62 -6.50 9.20 3.28
C MET A 62 -5.97 9.81 1.98
N ALA A 63 -5.53 9.00 1.01
CA ALA A 63 -5.10 9.51 -0.28
C ALA A 63 -6.29 10.11 -1.06
N TYR A 64 -7.45 9.46 -1.05
CA TYR A 64 -8.66 9.97 -1.70
C TYR A 64 -9.18 11.24 -1.03
N GLU A 65 -9.21 11.27 0.31
CA GLU A 65 -9.56 12.45 1.08
C GLU A 65 -8.66 13.65 0.72
N ALA A 66 -7.34 13.39 0.63
CA ALA A 66 -6.37 14.40 0.22
C ALA A 66 -6.59 14.84 -1.23
N LEU A 67 -6.78 13.92 -2.18
CA LEU A 67 -7.03 14.25 -3.60
C LEU A 67 -8.28 15.11 -3.76
N ASN A 68 -9.37 14.76 -3.07
CA ASN A 68 -10.60 15.54 -3.07
C ASN A 68 -10.34 16.99 -2.60
N ASN A 69 -9.56 17.15 -1.52
CA ASN A 69 -9.22 18.48 -0.99
C ASN A 69 -8.22 19.24 -1.89
N ILE A 70 -7.28 18.54 -2.54
CA ILE A 70 -6.37 19.11 -3.53
C ILE A 70 -7.16 19.67 -4.73
N GLY A 71 -8.15 18.92 -5.21
CA GLY A 71 -9.06 19.37 -6.27
C GLY A 71 -9.78 20.67 -5.91
N ALA A 72 -10.31 20.76 -4.69
CA ALA A 72 -11.00 21.95 -4.21
C ALA A 72 -10.07 23.16 -4.00
N LEU A 73 -8.93 22.96 -3.34
CA LEU A 73 -8.02 24.05 -2.95
C LEU A 73 -7.07 24.50 -4.06
N ARG A 74 -6.87 23.65 -5.07
CA ARG A 74 -5.98 23.82 -6.23
C ARG A 74 -4.61 24.44 -5.87
N PRO A 75 -3.83 23.81 -4.98
CA PRO A 75 -2.49 24.30 -4.62
C PRO A 75 -1.51 24.19 -5.81
N ASP A 76 -0.43 24.97 -5.78
CA ASP A 76 0.70 24.76 -6.70
C ASP A 76 1.53 23.55 -6.24
N MET A 77 1.18 22.39 -6.79
CA MET A 77 1.67 21.08 -6.35
C MET A 77 1.87 20.13 -7.53
N VAL A 78 2.93 19.32 -7.49
CA VAL A 78 3.18 18.23 -8.44
C VAL A 78 3.06 16.91 -7.70
N ILE A 79 2.22 16.01 -8.21
CA ILE A 79 2.05 14.65 -7.69
C ILE A 79 2.69 13.72 -8.71
N VAL A 80 3.79 13.07 -8.36
CA VAL A 80 4.41 12.02 -9.18
C VAL A 80 3.80 10.69 -8.75
N LEU A 81 2.93 10.13 -9.59
CA LEU A 81 2.38 8.80 -9.39
C LEU A 81 3.35 7.79 -9.97
N ASN A 82 4.02 7.04 -9.09
CA ASN A 82 4.86 5.90 -9.45
C ASN A 82 3.99 4.63 -9.50
N ASP A 83 3.57 4.22 -10.70
CA ASP A 83 2.76 3.03 -10.95
C ASP A 83 3.62 1.86 -11.41
N ASN A 84 3.78 0.87 -10.55
CA ASN A 84 4.36 -0.44 -10.93
C ASN A 84 3.35 -1.59 -10.77
N GLY A 85 2.09 -1.28 -10.45
CA GLY A 85 1.03 -2.25 -10.24
C GLY A 85 1.18 -3.12 -9.01
N ARG A 86 2.05 -2.78 -8.06
CA ARG A 86 2.35 -3.59 -6.88
C ARG A 86 2.47 -2.75 -5.60
N SER A 87 1.97 -3.32 -4.51
CA SER A 87 2.28 -2.98 -3.11
C SER A 87 3.20 -4.07 -2.52
N TYR A 88 2.84 -4.73 -1.41
CA TYR A 88 3.44 -6.03 -1.03
C TYR A 88 2.96 -7.15 -1.96
N ALA A 89 1.72 -7.07 -2.45
CA ALA A 89 1.10 -7.94 -3.44
C ALA A 89 0.67 -7.09 -4.67
N PRO A 90 0.17 -7.69 -5.77
CA PRO A 90 -0.43 -6.92 -6.87
C PRO A 90 -1.46 -5.91 -6.34
N THR A 91 -1.44 -4.67 -6.82
CA THR A 91 -2.35 -3.63 -6.35
C THR A 91 -3.79 -3.98 -6.75
N VAL A 92 -4.69 -3.98 -5.77
CA VAL A 92 -6.11 -4.34 -5.95
C VAL A 92 -7.03 -3.11 -5.90
N GLY A 93 -8.25 -3.26 -6.42
CA GLY A 93 -9.31 -2.25 -6.36
C GLY A 93 -9.62 -1.56 -7.70
N GLY A 94 -10.74 -0.84 -7.74
CA GLY A 94 -11.25 -0.20 -8.96
C GLY A 94 -10.29 0.85 -9.56
N MET A 95 -9.59 1.59 -8.70
CA MET A 95 -8.56 2.55 -9.13
C MET A 95 -7.34 1.87 -9.74
N ALA A 96 -6.86 0.80 -9.10
CA ALA A 96 -5.77 0.00 -9.61
C ALA A 96 -6.11 -0.57 -11.00
N ASN A 97 -7.33 -1.09 -11.18
CA ASN A 97 -7.83 -1.54 -12.48
C ASN A 97 -7.90 -0.41 -13.52
N HIS A 98 -8.25 0.81 -13.12
CA HIS A 98 -8.25 1.97 -14.02
C HIS A 98 -6.82 2.33 -14.46
N LEU A 99 -5.87 2.40 -13.53
CA LEU A 99 -4.46 2.66 -13.83
C LEU A 99 -3.85 1.54 -14.69
N ALA A 100 -4.15 0.28 -14.39
CA ALA A 100 -3.71 -0.87 -15.18
C ALA A 100 -4.19 -0.80 -16.64
N ARG A 101 -5.43 -0.36 -16.90
CA ARG A 101 -5.92 -0.15 -18.28
C ARG A 101 -5.14 0.94 -19.03
N ILE A 102 -4.75 2.00 -18.32
CA ILE A 102 -3.92 3.07 -18.90
C ILE A 102 -2.53 2.52 -19.24
N ARG A 103 -1.92 1.79 -18.29
CA ARG A 103 -0.60 1.15 -18.44
C ARG A 103 -0.56 0.12 -19.57
N LEU A 104 -1.60 -0.72 -19.71
CA LEU A 104 -1.66 -1.77 -20.72
C LEU A 104 -2.19 -1.29 -22.09
N SER A 105 -2.42 0.01 -22.25
CA SER A 105 -3.00 0.53 -23.49
C SER A 105 -2.00 0.44 -24.66
N PRO A 106 -2.43 0.04 -25.89
CA PRO A 106 -1.55 -0.01 -27.06
C PRO A 106 -0.88 1.32 -27.40
N ARG A 107 -1.46 2.44 -26.96
CA ARG A 107 -0.89 3.79 -27.10
C ARG A 107 0.34 3.99 -26.22
N TYR A 108 0.35 3.45 -25.00
CA TYR A 108 1.54 3.48 -24.15
C TYR A 108 2.64 2.59 -24.73
N GLU A 109 2.31 1.39 -25.20
CA GLU A 109 3.26 0.49 -25.86
C GLU A 109 3.84 1.12 -27.14
N ALA A 110 3.05 1.85 -27.91
CA ALA A 110 3.55 2.64 -29.05
C ALA A 110 4.44 3.82 -28.62
N ALA A 111 4.18 4.45 -27.47
CA ALA A 111 4.98 5.54 -26.93
C ALA A 111 6.33 5.06 -26.36
N LYS A 112 6.43 3.83 -25.85
CA LYS A 112 7.69 3.17 -25.45
C LYS A 112 8.66 3.01 -26.63
N VAL A 113 8.13 2.74 -27.83
CA VAL A 113 8.92 2.44 -29.02
C VAL A 113 9.33 3.70 -29.81
N GLY A 114 8.71 4.86 -29.53
CA GLY A 114 8.60 5.95 -30.51
C GLY A 114 9.39 7.25 -30.27
N ILE A 115 10.50 7.27 -29.54
CA ILE A 115 11.31 8.51 -29.39
C ILE A 115 12.64 8.45 -30.16
N GLY A 116 13.17 7.25 -30.46
CA GLY A 116 14.45 7.10 -31.16
C GLY A 116 14.48 7.72 -32.56
N ASP A 117 13.37 7.67 -33.30
CA ASP A 117 13.37 7.98 -34.74
C ASP A 117 12.83 9.37 -35.10
N PHE A 118 12.06 10.02 -34.21
CA PHE A 118 11.42 11.31 -34.53
C PHE A 118 12.39 12.50 -34.48
N LEU A 119 13.48 12.40 -33.71
CA LEU A 119 14.46 13.47 -33.54
C LEU A 119 15.42 13.63 -34.73
N SER A 120 15.40 12.71 -35.70
CA SER A 120 16.33 12.68 -36.84
C SER A 120 15.81 13.39 -38.09
N SER A 121 14.57 13.91 -38.08
CA SER A 121 13.87 14.28 -39.33
C SER A 121 13.34 15.71 -39.42
N LEU A 122 13.66 16.61 -38.48
CA LEU A 122 13.15 17.99 -38.53
C LEU A 122 13.94 18.89 -39.51
N PRO A 123 13.35 19.34 -40.63
CA PRO A 123 13.97 20.32 -41.50
C PRO A 123 13.71 21.74 -40.98
N ALA A 124 14.68 22.62 -41.20
CA ALA A 124 14.64 24.01 -40.79
C ALA A 124 13.63 24.85 -41.60
N VAL A 125 12.69 25.47 -40.88
CA VAL A 125 12.01 26.77 -41.10
C VAL A 125 11.10 26.96 -42.33
N GLY A 126 9.85 27.33 -42.05
CA GLY A 126 9.07 28.35 -42.79
C GLY A 126 7.72 27.89 -43.36
N GLU A 127 6.61 28.52 -42.92
CA GLU A 127 5.16 28.47 -43.27
C GLU A 127 4.24 27.26 -42.93
N PRO A 128 4.59 25.97 -43.07
CA PRO A 128 3.76 24.84 -42.59
C PRO A 128 3.55 24.83 -41.08
N ALA A 129 4.27 25.67 -40.33
CA ALA A 129 4.17 25.76 -38.88
C ALA A 129 2.76 26.14 -38.39
N HIS A 130 2.03 26.97 -39.15
CA HIS A 130 0.69 27.40 -38.75
C HIS A 130 -0.38 26.33 -38.98
N GLU A 131 -0.25 25.56 -40.07
CA GLU A 131 -1.13 24.43 -40.36
C GLU A 131 -0.78 23.21 -39.49
N MET A 132 0.51 23.00 -39.20
CA MET A 132 1.00 22.04 -38.21
C MET A 132 0.51 22.43 -36.80
N ALA A 133 0.55 23.70 -36.41
CA ALA A 133 -0.01 24.15 -35.14
C ALA A 133 -1.53 23.94 -35.06
N ARG A 134 -2.26 24.10 -36.18
CA ARG A 134 -3.71 23.85 -36.24
C ARG A 134 -4.03 22.35 -36.23
N ARG A 135 -3.22 21.51 -36.90
CA ARG A 135 -3.31 20.03 -36.84
C ARG A 135 -2.87 19.47 -35.49
N LEU A 136 -1.88 20.07 -34.83
CA LEU A 136 -1.51 19.80 -33.44
C LEU A 136 -2.65 20.21 -32.50
N LYS A 137 -3.23 21.41 -32.66
CA LYS A 137 -4.36 21.86 -31.82
C LYS A 137 -5.63 21.00 -32.03
N THR A 138 -5.80 20.40 -33.21
CA THR A 138 -6.92 19.51 -33.55
C THR A 138 -6.63 18.04 -33.18
N GLY A 139 -5.38 17.59 -33.29
CA GLY A 139 -4.89 16.29 -32.79
C GLY A 139 -4.84 16.24 -31.27
N VAL A 140 -4.51 17.35 -30.61
CA VAL A 140 -4.65 17.57 -29.16
C VAL A 140 -6.12 17.59 -28.74
N LYS A 141 -7.04 18.04 -29.61
CA LYS A 141 -8.49 17.87 -29.39
C LYS A 141 -8.99 16.45 -29.65
N GLN A 142 -8.26 15.61 -30.37
CA GLN A 142 -8.54 14.16 -30.50
C GLN A 142 -7.79 13.32 -29.46
N LEU A 143 -6.86 13.93 -28.69
CA LEU A 143 -6.38 13.45 -27.39
C LEU A 143 -7.43 13.70 -26.30
N VAL A 144 -8.72 13.46 -26.58
CA VAL A 144 -9.68 13.21 -25.50
C VAL A 144 -9.24 11.87 -24.92
N SER A 145 -8.32 11.95 -23.97
CA SER A 145 -8.00 10.85 -23.07
C SER A 145 -9.32 10.35 -22.49
N PRO A 146 -9.50 9.04 -22.26
CA PRO A 146 -10.56 8.61 -21.36
C PRO A 146 -10.44 9.48 -20.11
N HIS A 147 -11.51 10.21 -19.75
CA HIS A 147 -11.52 11.09 -18.59
C HIS A 147 -10.89 10.34 -17.42
N VAL A 148 -9.70 10.80 -17.02
CA VAL A 148 -8.93 10.13 -15.98
C VAL A 148 -9.52 10.62 -14.67
N PHE A 149 -9.70 9.74 -13.69
CA PHE A 149 -10.28 10.06 -12.37
C PHE A 149 -9.80 11.40 -11.78
N PHE A 150 -8.52 11.74 -11.95
CA PHE A 150 -7.93 12.99 -11.46
C PHE A 150 -8.53 14.25 -12.12
N GLU A 151 -8.84 14.19 -13.41
CA GLU A 151 -9.42 15.32 -14.15
C GLU A 151 -10.83 15.64 -13.66
N ASP A 152 -11.61 14.61 -13.29
CA ASP A 152 -12.94 14.78 -12.69
C ASP A 152 -12.87 15.44 -11.30
N LEU A 153 -11.75 15.29 -10.59
CA LEU A 153 -11.45 16.02 -9.36
C LEU A 153 -10.91 17.45 -9.62
N GLY A 154 -10.77 17.86 -10.88
CA GLY A 154 -10.19 19.16 -11.25
C GLY A 154 -8.66 19.21 -11.15
N ILE A 155 -8.00 18.06 -11.11
CA ILE A 155 -6.54 17.93 -11.05
C ILE A 155 -6.02 17.63 -12.46
N LYS A 156 -5.02 18.40 -12.92
CA LYS A 156 -4.43 18.17 -14.25
C LYS A 156 -3.71 16.82 -14.25
N TYR A 157 -3.74 16.13 -15.39
CA TYR A 157 -3.09 14.84 -15.54
C TYR A 157 -2.15 14.84 -16.75
N SER A 158 -0.96 14.25 -16.58
CA SER A 158 0.10 14.18 -17.59
C SER A 158 0.76 12.80 -17.54
N GLY A 159 0.73 12.05 -18.65
CA GLY A 159 1.30 10.71 -18.74
C GLY A 159 0.31 9.67 -19.30
N PRO A 160 0.61 8.36 -19.20
CA PRO A 160 1.77 7.77 -18.52
C PRO A 160 3.09 8.01 -19.26
N TYR A 161 4.18 8.12 -18.50
CA TYR A 161 5.57 8.17 -19.00
C TYR A 161 6.32 6.90 -18.59
N ASN A 162 7.33 6.51 -19.38
CA ASN A 162 8.29 5.47 -19.00
C ASN A 162 9.20 6.00 -17.87
N GLY A 163 9.08 5.42 -16.68
CA GLY A 163 9.87 5.81 -15.50
C GLY A 163 11.34 5.44 -15.56
N HIS A 164 11.74 4.66 -16.56
CA HIS A 164 13.15 4.30 -16.80
C HIS A 164 13.80 5.16 -17.90
N ASP A 165 13.05 6.08 -18.51
CA ASP A 165 13.60 7.07 -19.46
C ASP A 165 13.77 8.42 -18.75
N GLN A 166 15.00 8.69 -18.31
CA GLN A 166 15.34 9.94 -17.62
C GLN A 166 15.01 11.19 -18.45
N ARG A 167 15.23 11.17 -19.78
CA ARG A 167 14.98 12.35 -20.62
C ARG A 167 13.49 12.63 -20.71
N GLN A 168 12.69 11.58 -20.84
CA GLN A 168 11.23 11.71 -20.85
C GLN A 168 10.71 12.27 -19.51
N LEU A 169 11.27 11.80 -18.38
CA LEU A 169 10.93 12.32 -17.05
C LEU A 169 11.33 13.78 -16.87
N GLU A 170 12.51 14.20 -17.32
CA GLU A 170 12.94 15.59 -17.26
C GLU A 170 11.99 16.51 -18.05
N VAL A 171 11.55 16.10 -19.24
CA VAL A 171 10.57 16.85 -20.04
C VAL A 171 9.22 16.93 -19.30
N ALA A 172 8.72 15.81 -18.77
CA ALA A 172 7.45 15.74 -18.06
C ALA A 172 7.45 16.63 -16.80
N LEU A 173 8.51 16.56 -16.00
CA LEU A 173 8.65 17.36 -14.77
C LEU A 173 8.83 18.85 -15.07
N ASN A 174 9.58 19.22 -16.12
CA ASN A 174 9.71 20.62 -16.54
C ASN A 174 8.38 21.20 -17.04
N LEU A 175 7.59 20.41 -17.77
CA LEU A 175 6.23 20.81 -18.17
C LEU A 175 5.35 21.03 -16.93
N ALA A 176 5.30 20.05 -16.01
CA ALA A 176 4.52 20.12 -14.78
C ALA A 176 4.90 21.34 -13.90
N LYS A 177 6.20 21.65 -13.82
CA LYS A 177 6.73 22.82 -13.11
C LYS A 177 6.21 24.16 -13.65
N GLY A 178 5.81 24.24 -14.92
CA GLY A 178 5.27 25.44 -15.55
C GLY A 178 3.77 25.66 -15.35
N LEU A 179 3.00 24.62 -14.99
CA LEU A 179 1.53 24.66 -14.98
C LEU A 179 0.99 25.17 -13.63
N PRO A 180 0.11 26.18 -13.58
CA PRO A 180 -0.48 26.63 -12.31
C PRO A 180 -1.40 25.57 -11.71
N GLY A 181 -1.52 25.51 -10.38
CA GLY A 181 -2.37 24.54 -9.68
C GLY A 181 -1.83 23.09 -9.69
N PRO A 182 -2.65 22.11 -9.27
CA PRO A 182 -2.17 20.75 -9.04
C PRO A 182 -2.08 19.97 -10.36
N VAL A 183 -1.02 19.17 -10.47
CA VAL A 183 -0.77 18.28 -11.61
C VAL A 183 -0.29 16.92 -11.16
N VAL A 184 -0.88 15.86 -11.72
CA VAL A 184 -0.41 14.49 -11.62
C VAL A 184 0.47 14.18 -12.82
N VAL A 185 1.70 13.74 -12.55
CA VAL A 185 2.63 13.15 -13.52
C VAL A 185 2.61 11.64 -13.29
N HIS A 186 1.99 10.90 -14.19
CA HIS A 186 1.90 9.44 -14.10
C HIS A 186 3.13 8.81 -14.73
N VAL A 187 3.89 8.08 -13.93
CA VAL A 187 5.14 7.41 -14.28
C VAL A 187 4.97 5.91 -14.07
N VAL A 188 5.21 5.13 -15.12
CA VAL A 188 5.15 3.67 -15.06
C VAL A 188 6.55 3.11 -14.85
N THR A 189 6.74 2.27 -13.83
CA THR A 189 8.02 1.62 -13.51
C THR A 189 7.87 0.12 -13.37
N ASP A 190 9.00 -0.59 -13.34
CA ASP A 190 9.06 -2.00 -13.00
C ASP A 190 9.61 -2.16 -11.58
N LYS A 191 8.89 -2.88 -10.71
CA LYS A 191 9.36 -3.14 -9.34
C LYS A 191 10.51 -4.15 -9.40
N GLY A 192 11.63 -3.81 -8.77
CA GLY A 192 12.86 -4.61 -8.83
C GLY A 192 13.74 -4.33 -10.05
N HIS A 193 13.41 -3.31 -10.85
CA HIS A 193 14.11 -3.00 -12.10
C HIS A 193 15.63 -3.00 -11.97
N GLY A 194 16.29 -3.74 -12.86
CA GLY A 194 17.75 -3.86 -12.91
C GLY A 194 18.33 -4.96 -12.01
N PHE A 195 17.50 -5.75 -11.34
CA PHE A 195 17.93 -6.90 -10.53
C PHE A 195 17.04 -8.12 -10.80
N SER A 196 17.50 -9.00 -11.71
CA SER A 196 16.70 -10.13 -12.22
C SER A 196 16.06 -11.01 -11.14
N PRO A 197 16.73 -11.37 -10.02
CA PRO A 197 16.06 -12.15 -8.97
C PRO A 197 14.83 -11.47 -8.35
N ALA A 198 14.85 -10.13 -8.22
CA ALA A 198 13.68 -9.39 -7.76
C ALA A 198 12.64 -9.21 -8.87
N GLU A 199 13.07 -9.07 -10.14
CA GLU A 199 12.15 -9.01 -11.28
C GLU A 199 11.42 -10.35 -11.52
N ASP A 200 12.01 -11.49 -11.15
CA ASP A 200 11.45 -12.83 -11.36
C ASP A 200 10.55 -13.29 -10.20
N ASP A 201 10.65 -12.69 -9.01
CA ASP A 201 9.81 -13.04 -7.86
C ASP A 201 8.39 -12.48 -7.99
N GLU A 202 7.48 -13.30 -8.50
CA GLU A 202 6.08 -12.89 -8.68
C GLU A 202 5.31 -12.65 -7.38
N ILE A 203 5.79 -13.12 -6.23
CA ILE A 203 5.08 -13.03 -4.94
C ILE A 203 5.17 -11.60 -4.40
N ASP A 204 6.37 -11.10 -4.09
CA ASP A 204 6.51 -9.74 -3.53
C ASP A 204 7.57 -8.85 -4.21
N LYS A 205 8.34 -9.39 -5.18
CA LYS A 205 9.46 -8.72 -5.87
C LYS A 205 10.56 -8.28 -4.89
N PHE A 206 10.87 -9.15 -3.93
CA PHE A 206 11.84 -8.92 -2.85
C PHE A 206 11.50 -7.71 -1.95
N HIS A 207 10.20 -7.48 -1.72
CA HIS A 207 9.75 -6.37 -0.88
C HIS A 207 10.22 -6.50 0.58
N GLY A 208 10.34 -7.73 1.08
CA GLY A 208 10.75 -8.01 2.46
C GLY A 208 11.59 -9.27 2.57
N VAL A 209 12.78 -9.29 1.97
CA VAL A 209 13.70 -10.44 2.05
C VAL A 209 14.64 -10.34 3.25
N GLY A 210 14.80 -11.45 3.96
CA GLY A 210 15.92 -11.64 4.91
C GLY A 210 17.24 -11.73 4.16
N ALA A 211 18.37 -11.87 4.85
CA ALA A 211 19.67 -12.01 4.18
C ALA A 211 19.61 -13.16 3.15
N PHE A 212 19.91 -12.83 1.90
CA PHE A 212 19.82 -13.74 0.76
C PHE A 212 21.12 -13.70 -0.04
N ASP A 213 21.41 -14.79 -0.74
CA ASP A 213 22.52 -14.83 -1.68
C ASP A 213 22.20 -13.92 -2.87
N ILE A 214 22.98 -12.85 -3.05
CA ILE A 214 22.75 -11.81 -4.08
C ILE A 214 22.74 -12.41 -5.50
N SER A 215 23.53 -13.46 -5.75
CA SER A 215 23.67 -14.07 -7.07
C SER A 215 22.53 -15.03 -7.40
N THR A 216 21.91 -15.65 -6.40
CA THR A 216 20.87 -16.69 -6.59
C THR A 216 19.49 -16.31 -6.07
N GLY A 217 19.37 -15.21 -5.32
CA GLY A 217 18.12 -14.79 -4.68
C GLY A 217 17.67 -15.67 -3.50
N LYS A 218 18.44 -16.71 -3.13
CA LYS A 218 18.01 -17.67 -2.11
C LYS A 218 18.19 -17.12 -0.70
N VAL A 219 17.10 -17.06 0.06
CA VAL A 219 17.11 -16.76 1.49
C VAL A 219 17.65 -17.99 2.25
N HIS A 220 18.63 -17.79 3.13
CA HIS A 220 19.16 -18.88 3.95
C HIS A 220 18.23 -19.20 5.13
N GLY A 221 18.25 -20.46 5.57
CA GLY A 221 17.30 -21.09 6.49
C GLY A 221 16.78 -20.23 7.66
N GLY A 222 15.54 -20.50 8.05
CA GLY A 222 14.84 -19.83 9.14
C GLY A 222 14.25 -20.83 10.13
N SER A 223 14.15 -20.39 11.38
CA SER A 223 13.30 -21.07 12.37
C SER A 223 11.83 -20.86 12.01
N VAL A 224 10.96 -21.78 12.41
CA VAL A 224 9.51 -21.64 12.19
C VAL A 224 9.03 -20.35 12.85
N SER A 225 8.37 -19.48 12.09
CA SER A 225 7.84 -18.21 12.57
C SER A 225 6.42 -18.35 13.13
N TYR A 226 5.98 -17.38 13.93
CA TYR A 226 4.57 -17.31 14.35
C TYR A 226 3.62 -17.22 13.15
N THR A 227 4.02 -16.50 12.08
CA THR A 227 3.26 -16.39 10.84
C THR A 227 3.07 -17.75 10.15
N ASP A 228 4.11 -18.59 10.11
CA ASP A 228 4.03 -19.94 9.53
C ASP A 228 3.08 -20.85 10.32
N VAL A 229 3.11 -20.76 11.65
CA VAL A 229 2.21 -21.52 12.52
C VAL A 229 0.77 -21.03 12.34
N PHE A 230 0.57 -19.72 12.32
CA PHE A 230 -0.75 -19.11 12.16
C PHE A 230 -1.40 -19.52 10.83
N GLU A 231 -0.65 -19.48 9.72
CA GLU A 231 -1.17 -19.86 8.40
C GLU A 231 -1.74 -21.29 8.41
N ASP A 232 -0.98 -22.24 8.98
CA ASP A 232 -1.39 -23.65 9.02
C ASP A 232 -2.57 -23.88 9.99
N VAL A 233 -2.58 -23.19 11.14
CA VAL A 233 -3.68 -23.24 12.12
C VAL A 233 -4.98 -22.71 11.50
N LEU A 234 -4.93 -21.52 10.88
CA LEU A 234 -6.11 -20.90 10.28
C LEU A 234 -6.64 -21.77 9.13
N LEU A 235 -5.75 -22.33 8.30
CA LEU A 235 -6.14 -23.20 7.20
C LEU A 235 -6.90 -24.44 7.71
N ALA A 236 -6.37 -25.11 8.74
CA ALA A 236 -7.00 -26.29 9.33
C ALA A 236 -8.38 -25.97 9.92
N LEU A 237 -8.50 -24.88 10.70
CA LEU A 237 -9.78 -24.48 11.29
C LEU A 237 -10.81 -24.06 10.24
N ALA A 238 -10.37 -23.41 9.16
CA ALA A 238 -11.25 -23.02 8.07
C ALA A 238 -11.69 -24.19 7.17
N GLU A 239 -11.00 -25.33 7.18
CA GLU A 239 -11.49 -26.57 6.55
C GLU A 239 -12.72 -27.11 7.28
N GLU A 240 -12.80 -26.91 8.59
CA GLU A 240 -13.91 -27.39 9.43
C GLU A 240 -15.07 -26.40 9.50
N ASP A 241 -14.80 -25.09 9.42
CA ASP A 241 -15.83 -24.05 9.47
C ASP A 241 -15.92 -23.22 8.17
N PRO A 242 -16.99 -23.38 7.36
CA PRO A 242 -17.18 -22.62 6.13
C PRO A 242 -17.42 -21.12 6.38
N LYS A 243 -17.77 -20.69 7.59
CA LYS A 243 -18.03 -19.29 7.94
C LYS A 243 -16.76 -18.46 8.09
N VAL A 244 -15.62 -19.12 8.31
CA VAL A 244 -14.34 -18.44 8.47
C VAL A 244 -13.92 -17.82 7.13
N VAL A 245 -13.67 -16.52 7.16
CA VAL A 245 -13.15 -15.74 6.03
C VAL A 245 -11.92 -14.97 6.45
N ALA A 246 -10.94 -14.83 5.56
CA ALA A 246 -9.70 -14.12 5.84
C ALA A 246 -9.67 -12.77 5.10
N ILE A 247 -9.29 -11.71 5.81
CA ILE A 247 -9.16 -10.36 5.28
C ILE A 247 -7.72 -9.87 5.52
N THR A 248 -7.12 -9.26 4.52
CA THR A 248 -5.84 -8.55 4.63
C THR A 248 -5.91 -7.18 3.99
N ALA A 249 -5.03 -6.28 4.43
CA ALA A 249 -4.83 -4.97 3.84
C ALA A 249 -3.52 -4.95 3.03
N ALA A 250 -3.53 -5.55 1.84
CA ALA A 250 -2.38 -5.69 0.96
C ALA A 250 -1.17 -6.42 1.57
N MET A 251 -1.37 -7.37 2.49
CA MET A 251 -0.27 -8.03 3.24
C MET A 251 -0.37 -9.56 3.24
N ALA A 252 -1.03 -10.15 2.25
CA ALA A 252 -1.32 -11.60 2.22
C ALA A 252 -0.08 -12.49 2.46
N SER A 253 1.05 -12.15 1.83
CA SER A 253 2.32 -12.87 2.00
C SER A 253 2.87 -12.73 3.42
N SER A 254 2.89 -11.51 3.93
CA SER A 254 3.58 -11.20 5.17
C SER A 254 2.78 -11.55 6.42
N THR A 255 1.45 -11.67 6.32
CA THR A 255 0.56 -12.11 7.41
C THR A 255 0.11 -13.57 7.31
N GLY A 256 0.76 -14.39 6.45
CA GLY A 256 0.53 -15.84 6.41
C GLY A 256 -0.85 -16.24 5.85
N LEU A 257 -1.25 -15.65 4.73
CA LEU A 257 -2.55 -15.92 4.10
C LEU A 257 -2.44 -16.46 2.66
N LEU A 258 -1.25 -16.76 2.15
CA LEU A 258 -1.10 -17.23 0.76
C LEU A 258 -1.74 -18.61 0.56
N LYS A 259 -1.52 -19.54 1.50
CA LYS A 259 -2.15 -20.87 1.42
C LYS A 259 -3.67 -20.76 1.57
N PHE A 260 -4.15 -19.89 2.46
CA PHE A 260 -5.58 -19.65 2.63
C PHE A 260 -6.21 -19.12 1.34
N ALA A 261 -5.60 -18.08 0.73
CA ALA A 261 -6.07 -17.49 -0.51
C ALA A 261 -6.10 -18.50 -1.67
N ALA A 262 -5.09 -19.37 -1.77
CA ALA A 262 -5.03 -20.42 -2.79
C ALA A 262 -6.07 -21.52 -2.56
N ARG A 263 -6.32 -21.90 -1.30
CA ARG A 263 -7.24 -22.98 -0.94
C ARG A 263 -8.71 -22.55 -0.94
N PHE A 264 -8.99 -21.32 -0.52
CA PHE A 264 -10.33 -20.76 -0.35
C PHE A 264 -10.46 -19.38 -0.99
N PRO A 265 -10.32 -19.27 -2.32
CA PRO A 265 -10.33 -17.98 -3.01
C PRO A 265 -11.63 -17.18 -2.77
N ASP A 266 -12.78 -17.87 -2.66
CA ASP A 266 -14.08 -17.23 -2.42
C ASP A 266 -14.28 -16.77 -0.96
N ARG A 267 -13.35 -17.08 -0.06
CA ARG A 267 -13.37 -16.70 1.37
C ARG A 267 -12.19 -15.80 1.76
N PHE A 268 -11.42 -15.35 0.78
CA PHE A 268 -10.26 -14.49 0.97
C PHE A 268 -10.50 -13.11 0.35
N TYR A 269 -10.19 -12.06 1.12
CA TYR A 269 -10.38 -10.68 0.69
C TYR A 269 -9.10 -9.87 0.92
N ASP A 270 -8.50 -9.37 -0.15
CA ASP A 270 -7.48 -8.32 -0.08
C ASP A 270 -8.14 -6.98 -0.43
N VAL A 271 -8.16 -6.06 0.54
CA VAL A 271 -8.81 -4.74 0.38
C VAL A 271 -7.84 -3.63 -0.06
N GLY A 272 -6.59 -3.96 -0.36
CA GLY A 272 -5.55 -2.97 -0.62
C GLY A 272 -5.05 -2.32 0.67
N ILE A 273 -4.33 -1.20 0.58
CA ILE A 273 -3.82 -0.46 1.75
C ILE A 273 -4.97 0.36 2.37
N ALA A 274 -5.99 -0.32 2.89
CA ALA A 274 -7.22 0.29 3.38
C ALA A 274 -7.65 -0.36 4.70
N GLU A 275 -6.87 -0.15 5.76
CA GLU A 275 -7.08 -0.78 7.07
C GLU A 275 -8.44 -0.42 7.67
N GLN A 276 -8.88 0.83 7.57
CA GLN A 276 -10.21 1.24 8.03
C GLN A 276 -11.30 0.43 7.32
N HIS A 277 -11.17 0.31 6.00
CA HIS A 277 -12.12 -0.45 5.19
C HIS A 277 -12.08 -1.94 5.57
N ALA A 278 -10.91 -2.54 5.79
CA ALA A 278 -10.77 -3.93 6.21
C ALA A 278 -11.61 -4.23 7.47
N VAL A 279 -11.53 -3.35 8.47
CA VAL A 279 -12.25 -3.53 9.75
C VAL A 279 -13.75 -3.32 9.59
N THR A 280 -14.21 -2.25 8.95
CA THR A 280 -15.65 -2.03 8.75
C THR A 280 -16.25 -3.08 7.80
N PHE A 281 -15.50 -3.53 6.79
CA PHE A 281 -15.89 -4.63 5.91
C PHE A 281 -16.06 -5.93 6.70
N ALA A 282 -15.12 -6.25 7.60
CA ALA A 282 -15.25 -7.36 8.53
C ALA A 282 -16.52 -7.24 9.39
N ALA A 283 -16.82 -6.06 9.93
CA ALA A 283 -18.06 -5.83 10.69
C ALA A 283 -19.32 -6.17 9.85
N GLY A 284 -19.34 -5.80 8.57
CA GLY A 284 -20.40 -6.16 7.63
C GLY A 284 -20.52 -7.67 7.42
N LEU A 285 -19.41 -8.37 7.17
CA LEU A 285 -19.38 -9.83 7.01
C LEU A 285 -19.84 -10.56 8.29
N ALA A 286 -19.39 -10.10 9.46
CA ALA A 286 -19.78 -10.65 10.76
C ALA A 286 -21.29 -10.47 11.01
N THR A 287 -21.82 -9.29 10.70
CA THR A 287 -23.27 -9.01 10.76
C THR A 287 -24.06 -9.93 9.81
N GLY A 288 -23.47 -10.29 8.67
CA GLY A 288 -24.01 -11.26 7.71
C GLY A 288 -23.90 -12.74 8.14
N GLY A 289 -23.34 -13.04 9.32
CA GLY A 289 -23.26 -14.39 9.88
C GLY A 289 -21.98 -15.16 9.54
N LEU A 290 -20.97 -14.49 8.96
CA LEU A 290 -19.62 -15.05 8.79
C LEU A 290 -18.76 -14.78 10.03
N HIS A 291 -17.57 -15.40 10.09
CA HIS A 291 -16.55 -15.14 11.11
C HIS A 291 -15.29 -14.57 10.46
N PRO A 292 -15.13 -13.24 10.40
CA PRO A 292 -14.00 -12.61 9.75
C PRO A 292 -12.74 -12.65 10.61
N VAL A 293 -11.64 -13.08 10.00
CA VAL A 293 -10.29 -13.01 10.56
C VAL A 293 -9.52 -11.91 9.82
N VAL A 294 -9.30 -10.78 10.49
CA VAL A 294 -8.57 -9.62 9.95
C VAL A 294 -7.09 -9.78 10.32
N CYS A 295 -6.27 -10.17 9.34
CA CYS A 295 -4.83 -10.33 9.50
C CYS A 295 -4.11 -9.06 9.08
N ILE A 296 -3.45 -8.43 10.04
CA ILE A 296 -2.90 -7.08 9.89
C ILE A 296 -1.69 -6.92 10.80
N TYR A 297 -0.74 -6.05 10.45
CA TYR A 297 0.30 -5.72 11.41
C TYR A 297 -0.27 -4.86 12.54
N SER A 298 0.23 -5.06 13.76
CA SER A 298 -0.15 -4.26 14.93
C SER A 298 -0.01 -2.74 14.67
N THR A 299 1.05 -2.32 13.98
CA THR A 299 1.28 -0.90 13.68
C THR A 299 0.23 -0.33 12.73
N PHE A 300 -0.23 -1.11 11.75
CA PHE A 300 -1.19 -0.64 10.75
C PHE A 300 -2.62 -0.65 11.25
N LEU A 301 -2.98 -1.54 12.20
CA LEU A 301 -4.30 -1.50 12.82
C LEU A 301 -4.59 -0.15 13.53
N GLN A 302 -3.56 0.61 13.90
CA GLN A 302 -3.72 1.98 14.43
C GLN A 302 -4.54 2.88 13.50
N ARG A 303 -4.49 2.65 12.18
CA ARG A 303 -5.30 3.39 11.19
C ARG A 303 -6.79 3.17 11.36
N ALA A 304 -7.18 2.01 11.87
CA ALA A 304 -8.57 1.58 11.98
C ALA A 304 -9.09 1.59 13.43
N PHE A 305 -8.43 2.32 14.34
CA PHE A 305 -8.79 2.30 15.76
C PHE A 305 -10.26 2.69 16.01
N ASP A 306 -10.75 3.70 15.30
CA ASP A 306 -12.14 4.15 15.37
C ASP A 306 -13.11 3.04 14.92
N GLN A 307 -12.82 2.38 13.80
CA GLN A 307 -13.61 1.27 13.25
C GLN A 307 -13.60 0.07 14.21
N VAL A 308 -12.47 -0.24 14.86
CA VAL A 308 -12.39 -1.30 15.87
C VAL A 308 -13.31 -1.00 17.06
N ILE A 309 -13.38 0.26 17.52
CA ILE A 309 -14.26 0.65 18.62
C ILE A 309 -15.72 0.60 18.19
N TYR A 310 -16.06 1.35 17.15
CA TYR A 310 -17.45 1.69 16.87
C TYR A 310 -18.14 0.71 15.94
N ASP A 311 -17.46 0.18 14.92
CA ASP A 311 -18.09 -0.77 14.00
C ASP A 311 -18.07 -2.19 14.56
N VAL A 312 -17.04 -2.54 15.34
CA VAL A 312 -16.85 -3.90 15.87
C VAL A 312 -17.15 -3.99 17.37
N GLY A 313 -16.45 -3.23 18.21
CA GLY A 313 -16.51 -3.33 19.66
C GLY A 313 -17.90 -3.03 20.24
N LEU A 314 -18.51 -1.93 19.81
CA LEU A 314 -19.82 -1.50 20.28
C LEU A 314 -20.94 -2.46 19.87
N HIS A 315 -20.80 -3.08 18.69
CA HIS A 315 -21.74 -4.08 18.18
C HIS A 315 -21.52 -5.48 18.76
N ARG A 316 -20.41 -5.71 19.49
CA ARG A 316 -19.99 -7.03 20.00
C ARG A 316 -19.87 -8.07 18.88
N LEU A 317 -19.36 -7.66 17.72
CA LEU A 317 -19.28 -8.56 16.56
C LEU A 317 -18.15 -9.60 16.73
N PRO A 318 -18.35 -10.84 16.25
CA PRO A 318 -17.34 -11.89 16.25
C PRO A 318 -16.29 -11.64 15.15
N VAL A 319 -15.47 -10.60 15.33
CA VAL A 319 -14.32 -10.31 14.46
C VAL A 319 -13.05 -10.67 15.21
N THR A 320 -12.24 -11.54 14.59
CA THR A 320 -10.93 -11.93 15.12
C THR A 320 -9.84 -11.10 14.44
N PHE A 321 -9.13 -10.29 15.21
CA PHE A 321 -7.97 -9.54 14.76
C PHE A 321 -6.70 -10.35 15.05
N VAL A 322 -5.91 -10.60 14.02
CA VAL A 322 -4.62 -11.27 14.14
C VAL A 322 -3.53 -10.26 13.84
N LEU A 323 -2.84 -9.84 14.91
CA LEU A 323 -1.86 -8.77 14.90
C LEU A 323 -0.46 -9.35 14.79
N ASP A 324 0.02 -9.43 13.56
CA ASP A 324 1.40 -9.79 13.28
C ASP A 324 2.32 -8.58 13.58
N ARG A 325 3.64 -8.82 13.68
CA ARG A 325 4.67 -7.78 13.92
C ARG A 325 4.37 -6.95 15.18
N ALA A 326 3.78 -7.55 16.20
CA ALA A 326 3.42 -6.85 17.42
C ALA A 326 4.66 -6.62 18.31
N GLY A 327 4.85 -5.38 18.76
CA GLY A 327 6.00 -4.95 19.55
C GLY A 327 7.11 -4.32 18.69
N VAL A 328 8.35 -4.42 19.14
CA VAL A 328 9.51 -3.89 18.40
C VAL A 328 9.84 -4.84 17.25
N THR A 329 9.79 -4.34 16.03
CA THR A 329 9.98 -5.13 14.79
C THR A 329 11.43 -5.22 14.31
N GLY A 330 12.36 -4.58 15.04
CA GLY A 330 13.78 -4.58 14.71
C GLY A 330 14.13 -3.54 13.63
N PRO A 331 14.65 -3.94 12.46
CA PRO A 331 15.23 -3.03 11.47
C PRO A 331 14.21 -2.15 10.74
N ASP A 332 12.91 -2.47 10.82
CA ASP A 332 11.87 -1.74 10.08
C ASP A 332 11.64 -0.29 10.61
N GLY A 333 12.30 0.08 11.71
CA GLY A 333 12.30 1.42 12.27
C GLY A 333 11.07 1.75 13.12
N SER A 334 11.10 2.93 13.74
CA SER A 334 10.13 3.36 14.74
C SER A 334 8.69 3.43 14.23
N SER A 335 8.48 3.77 12.95
CA SER A 335 7.15 3.82 12.34
C SER A 335 6.52 2.43 12.16
N HIS A 336 7.31 1.36 12.17
CA HIS A 336 6.81 -0.01 12.05
C HIS A 336 6.64 -0.75 13.37
N HIS A 337 7.13 -0.20 14.49
CA HIS A 337 6.98 -0.85 15.78
C HIS A 337 5.50 -0.86 16.22
N GLY A 338 4.91 -2.05 16.29
CA GLY A 338 3.57 -2.30 16.79
C GLY A 338 3.49 -2.24 18.31
N MET A 339 3.92 -1.14 18.92
CA MET A 339 4.07 -1.03 20.39
C MET A 339 2.78 -0.67 21.12
N PHE A 340 1.78 -0.17 20.41
CA PHE A 340 0.66 0.54 21.04
C PHE A 340 -0.64 -0.30 21.14
N ASP A 341 -0.71 -1.48 20.51
CA ASP A 341 -1.95 -2.26 20.43
C ASP A 341 -2.47 -2.72 21.80
N LEU A 342 -1.59 -3.10 22.74
CA LEU A 342 -2.03 -3.42 24.11
C LEU A 342 -2.62 -2.21 24.82
N SER A 343 -2.20 -1.00 24.47
CA SER A 343 -2.74 0.23 25.09
C SER A 343 -4.10 0.57 24.49
N TYR A 344 -4.21 0.65 23.15
CA TYR A 344 -5.44 1.13 22.53
C TYR A 344 -6.54 0.05 22.46
N LEU A 345 -6.21 -1.22 22.24
CA LEU A 345 -7.24 -2.29 22.16
C LEU A 345 -7.90 -2.59 23.50
N ARG A 346 -7.21 -2.34 24.61
CA ARG A 346 -7.78 -2.46 25.95
C ARG A 346 -8.84 -1.39 26.26
N LEU A 347 -8.93 -0.34 25.45
CA LEU A 347 -9.99 0.67 25.54
C LEU A 347 -11.29 0.22 24.84
N VAL A 348 -11.22 -0.81 23.98
CA VAL A 348 -12.35 -1.28 23.19
C VAL A 348 -13.27 -2.12 24.08
N PRO A 349 -14.56 -1.79 24.20
CA PRO A 349 -15.50 -2.56 25.02
C PRO A 349 -15.62 -4.01 24.53
N ASN A 350 -15.65 -4.96 25.48
CA ASN A 350 -15.80 -6.40 25.25
C ASN A 350 -14.70 -7.06 24.41
N MET A 351 -13.61 -6.35 24.10
CA MET A 351 -12.47 -6.89 23.37
C MET A 351 -11.65 -7.84 24.26
N VAL A 352 -11.45 -9.07 23.79
CA VAL A 352 -10.41 -9.94 24.33
C VAL A 352 -9.08 -9.57 23.68
N VAL A 353 -8.02 -9.43 24.48
CA VAL A 353 -6.66 -9.19 24.00
C VAL A 353 -5.75 -10.29 24.52
N ALA A 354 -5.24 -11.11 23.61
CA ALA A 354 -4.44 -12.29 23.93
C ALA A 354 -3.07 -12.26 23.26
N THR A 355 -2.11 -12.92 23.89
CA THR A 355 -0.73 -13.08 23.38
C THR A 355 -0.32 -14.52 23.62
N PRO A 356 -0.01 -15.31 22.57
CA PRO A 356 0.50 -16.66 22.74
C PRO A 356 1.94 -16.62 23.24
N ARG A 357 2.29 -17.55 24.12
CA ARG A 357 3.68 -17.78 24.56
C ARG A 357 4.48 -18.62 23.56
N ASP A 358 3.82 -19.53 22.83
CA ASP A 358 4.40 -20.52 21.93
C ASP A 358 3.44 -20.90 20.80
N SER A 359 3.90 -21.74 19.87
CA SER A 359 3.13 -22.23 18.71
C SER A 359 1.87 -23.00 19.10
N GLY A 360 1.92 -23.80 20.16
CA GLY A 360 0.78 -24.57 20.66
C GLY A 360 -0.30 -23.65 21.20
N GLU A 361 0.07 -22.68 22.04
CA GLU A 361 -0.88 -21.69 22.58
C GLU A 361 -1.45 -20.77 21.49
N LEU A 362 -0.68 -20.46 20.44
CA LEU A 362 -1.21 -19.75 19.27
C LEU A 362 -2.36 -20.55 18.63
N GLY A 363 -2.19 -21.85 18.39
CA GLY A 363 -3.25 -22.71 17.86
C GLY A 363 -4.53 -22.67 18.69
N ARG A 364 -4.37 -22.84 20.01
CA ARG A 364 -5.49 -22.85 20.96
C ARG A 364 -6.20 -21.50 21.02
N LEU A 365 -5.45 -20.39 20.98
CA LEU A 365 -6.01 -19.04 20.97
C LEU A 365 -6.80 -18.75 19.70
N VAL A 366 -6.34 -19.18 18.51
CA VAL A 366 -7.10 -19.02 17.27
C VAL A 366 -8.40 -19.82 17.34
N ALA A 367 -8.35 -21.08 17.77
CA ALA A 367 -9.55 -21.90 17.96
C ALA A 367 -10.53 -21.26 18.98
N THR A 368 -10.01 -20.70 20.07
CA THR A 368 -10.80 -19.97 21.08
C THR A 368 -11.46 -18.73 20.49
N ALA A 369 -10.71 -17.95 19.70
CA ALA A 369 -11.20 -16.74 19.07
C ALA A 369 -12.32 -17.02 18.07
N LEU A 370 -12.21 -18.10 17.29
CA LEU A 370 -13.27 -18.55 16.37
C LEU A 370 -14.52 -19.06 17.09
N ALA A 371 -14.37 -19.60 18.31
CA ALA A 371 -15.50 -19.99 19.15
C ALA A 371 -16.11 -18.83 19.97
N HIS A 372 -15.45 -17.67 20.01
CA HIS A 372 -15.87 -16.53 20.83
C HIS A 372 -16.91 -15.67 20.10
N PRO A 373 -18.05 -15.30 20.75
CA PRO A 373 -19.12 -14.56 20.08
C PRO A 373 -18.86 -13.06 19.90
N GLY A 374 -17.73 -12.54 20.40
CA GLY A 374 -17.39 -11.12 20.41
C GLY A 374 -16.04 -10.81 19.79
N PRO A 375 -15.57 -9.56 19.89
CA PRO A 375 -14.32 -9.15 19.28
C PRO A 375 -13.12 -9.73 20.04
N PHE A 376 -12.19 -10.30 19.29
CA PHE A 376 -11.02 -10.98 19.85
C PHE A 376 -9.77 -10.53 19.11
N SER A 377 -8.70 -10.21 19.83
CA SER A 377 -7.40 -9.90 19.25
C SER A 377 -6.32 -10.85 19.74
N ILE A 378 -5.54 -11.38 18.82
CA ILE A 378 -4.36 -12.22 19.07
C ILE A 378 -3.17 -11.46 18.52
N ARG A 379 -2.19 -11.13 19.37
CA ARG A 379 -0.97 -10.45 18.95
C ARG A 379 0.25 -11.35 19.09
N TYR A 380 1.18 -11.30 18.14
CA TYR A 380 2.47 -12.00 18.26
C TYR A 380 3.60 -11.21 17.56
N PRO A 381 4.85 -11.35 18.04
CA PRO A 381 5.96 -10.58 17.50
C PRO A 381 6.43 -11.11 16.14
N ARG A 382 7.19 -10.27 15.43
CA ARG A 382 8.03 -10.75 14.33
C ARG A 382 9.12 -11.64 14.92
N GLY A 383 9.13 -12.93 14.59
CA GLY A 383 10.17 -13.83 15.08
C GLY A 383 9.76 -15.31 15.07
N SER A 384 10.66 -16.11 15.65
CA SER A 384 10.47 -17.55 15.80
C SER A 384 9.35 -17.88 16.79
N ALA A 385 8.57 -18.91 16.48
CA ALA A 385 7.62 -19.55 17.38
C ALA A 385 8.23 -20.75 18.14
N GLY A 386 9.54 -20.98 18.00
CA GLY A 386 10.21 -22.18 18.53
C GLY A 386 9.84 -23.43 17.73
N ASP A 387 9.66 -24.54 18.45
CA ASP A 387 9.20 -25.80 17.85
C ASP A 387 7.77 -25.65 17.32
N LYS A 388 7.48 -26.23 16.15
CA LYS A 388 6.16 -26.18 15.54
C LYS A 388 5.23 -27.21 16.19
N VAL A 389 4.36 -26.74 17.07
CA VAL A 389 3.29 -27.52 17.68
C VAL A 389 1.96 -26.90 17.28
N ILE A 390 1.07 -27.70 16.68
CA ILE A 390 -0.28 -27.29 16.32
C ILE A 390 -1.25 -27.98 17.29
N ASP A 391 -1.91 -27.19 18.12
CA ASP A 391 -2.97 -27.65 19.03
C ASP A 391 -4.22 -26.82 18.78
N LEU A 392 -5.28 -27.45 18.26
CA LEU A 392 -6.51 -26.78 17.85
C LEU A 392 -7.61 -26.81 18.91
N ARG A 393 -7.31 -27.29 20.13
CA ARG A 393 -8.27 -27.29 21.23
C ARG A 393 -8.46 -25.86 21.77
N PRO A 394 -9.69 -25.34 21.91
CA PRO A 394 -9.92 -24.08 22.60
C PRO A 394 -9.31 -24.05 24.02
N LEU A 395 -9.03 -22.84 24.52
CA LEU A 395 -8.44 -22.62 25.84
C LEU A 395 -9.36 -23.03 26.99
#